data_AF-A0A920A963-F1
#
_entry.id   AF-A0A920A963-F1
#
_cell.length_a   1.000
_cell.length_b   1.000
_cell.length_c   1.000
_cell.angle_alpha   90.00
_cell.angle_beta   90.00
_cell.angle_gamma   90.00
#
_symmetry.space_group_name_H-M   'P 1'
#
loop_
_entity.id
_entity.type
_entity.pdbx_description
1 polymer ?
#
loop_
_entity_poly.entity_id
_entity_poly.type
_entity_poly.pdbx_seq_one_letter_code
_entity_poly.pdbx_strand_id
1 'polypeptide(L)'
;MRVLRVPSAVIVNLVLDAPVMQEFLEDRCTADLITPAVNALLQDDALNSEKRAQLLPLADVLGGAGQSPATRAAEIIRSLIQQG
;
A
#
# COMPACT_ATOMS: atom_id res chain seq x y z
N MET A 1 17.65 -18.57 -8.14
CA MET A 1 16.82 -17.50 -7.51
C MET A 1 15.36 -17.80 -7.86
N ARG A 2 14.43 -17.86 -6.89
CA ARG A 2 12.99 -17.95 -7.18
C ARG A 2 12.46 -16.52 -7.34
N VAL A 3 11.80 -16.26 -8.45
CA VAL A 3 11.20 -14.95 -8.77
C VAL A 3 9.69 -15.11 -8.77
N LEU A 4 8.98 -14.20 -8.09
CA LEU A 4 7.53 -14.12 -8.09
C LEU A 4 7.10 -12.95 -8.99
N ARG A 5 6.13 -13.20 -9.90
CA ARG A 5 5.49 -12.11 -10.64
C ARG A 5 4.40 -11.50 -9.77
N VAL A 6 4.52 -10.21 -9.50
CA VAL A 6 3.53 -9.41 -8.77
C VAL A 6 3.15 -8.21 -9.63
N PRO A 7 1.91 -7.70 -9.53
CA PRO A 7 1.45 -6.57 -10.33
C PRO A 7 2.06 -5.23 -9.91
N SER A 8 2.70 -5.17 -8.73
CA SER A 8 3.26 -3.95 -8.14
C SER A 8 4.39 -4.29 -7.17
N ALA A 9 5.36 -3.38 -7.03
CA ALA A 9 6.38 -3.44 -5.97
C ALA A 9 5.96 -2.68 -4.69
N VAL A 10 4.85 -1.95 -4.73
CA VAL A 10 4.35 -1.13 -3.62
C VAL A 10 3.23 -1.88 -2.89
N ILE A 11 3.44 -2.13 -1.59
CA ILE A 11 2.50 -2.89 -0.77
C ILE A 11 1.08 -2.31 -0.77
N VAL A 12 0.94 -0.98 -0.83
CA VAL A 12 -0.38 -0.32 -0.89
C VAL A 12 -1.16 -0.76 -2.12
N ASN A 13 -0.51 -0.84 -3.29
CA ASN A 13 -1.17 -1.23 -4.52
C ASN A 13 -1.55 -2.71 -4.51
N LEU A 14 -0.71 -3.57 -3.90
CA LEU A 14 -1.00 -4.99 -3.71
C LEU A 14 -2.18 -5.23 -2.75
N VAL A 15 -2.21 -4.48 -1.65
CA VAL A 15 -3.24 -4.61 -0.60
C VAL A 15 -4.59 -4.10 -1.07
N LEU A 16 -4.60 -3.00 -1.82
CA LEU A 16 -5.83 -2.41 -2.38
C LEU A 16 -6.24 -3.01 -3.72
N ASP A 17 -5.42 -3.92 -4.28
CA ASP A 17 -5.57 -4.49 -5.63
C ASP A 17 -5.82 -3.41 -6.71
N ALA A 18 -5.12 -2.27 -6.58
CA ALA A 18 -5.32 -1.10 -7.42
C ALA A 18 -4.03 -0.26 -7.51
N PRO A 19 -3.74 0.38 -8.67
CA PRO A 19 -2.55 1.21 -8.85
C PRO A 19 -2.71 2.61 -8.23
N VAL A 20 -2.91 2.67 -6.91
CA VAL A 20 -3.16 3.92 -6.16
C VAL A 20 -1.90 4.79 -6.11
N MET A 21 -0.76 4.16 -5.79
CA MET A 21 0.55 4.78 -5.71
C MET A 21 1.24 4.73 -7.07
N GLN A 22 1.77 5.86 -7.52
CA GLN A 22 2.63 5.91 -8.70
C GLN A 22 4.00 5.28 -8.37
N GLU A 23 4.50 4.42 -9.26
CA GLU A 23 5.73 3.66 -9.03
C GLU A 23 6.88 4.19 -9.89
N PHE A 24 7.94 4.64 -9.20
CA PHE A 24 9.21 5.05 -9.80
C PHE A 24 10.28 4.05 -9.36
N LEU A 25 10.44 2.96 -10.12
CA LEU A 25 11.33 1.85 -9.77
C LEU A 25 12.69 1.98 -10.46
N GLU A 26 13.74 1.55 -9.76
CA GLU A 26 15.12 1.46 -10.28
C GLU A 26 15.55 2.76 -10.96
N ASP A 27 15.94 2.70 -12.23
CA ASP A 27 16.45 3.83 -13.01
C ASP A 27 15.41 4.94 -13.22
N ARG A 28 14.12 4.68 -12.93
CA ARG A 28 13.07 5.70 -12.96
C ARG A 28 12.88 6.43 -11.64
N CYS A 29 13.54 6.01 -10.56
CA CYS A 29 13.50 6.69 -9.26
C CYS A 29 14.41 7.93 -9.28
N THR A 30 14.02 8.93 -10.07
CA THR A 30 14.81 10.15 -10.30
C THR A 30 14.03 11.39 -9.88
N ALA A 31 14.76 12.45 -9.53
CA ALA A 31 14.16 13.72 -9.16
C ALA A 31 13.27 14.28 -10.29
N ASP A 32 13.73 14.21 -11.54
CA ASP A 32 13.00 14.73 -12.70
C ASP A 32 11.63 14.07 -12.89
N LEU A 33 11.46 12.82 -12.45
CA LEU A 33 10.20 12.09 -12.52
C LEU A 33 9.35 12.24 -11.25
N ILE A 34 9.97 12.29 -10.08
CA ILE A 34 9.26 12.34 -8.79
C ILE A 34 8.77 13.77 -8.49
N THR A 35 9.62 14.78 -8.70
CA THR A 35 9.32 16.18 -8.38
C THR A 35 8.02 16.68 -9.00
N PRO A 36 7.74 16.52 -10.31
CA PRO A 36 6.48 16.98 -10.88
C PRO A 36 5.26 16.23 -10.32
N ALA A 37 5.39 14.93 -10.02
CA ALA A 37 4.30 14.14 -9.44
C ALA A 37 3.94 14.60 -8.02
N VAL A 38 4.96 14.86 -7.18
CA VAL A 38 4.76 15.41 -5.84
C VAL A 38 4.22 16.84 -5.91
N ASN A 39 4.75 17.67 -6.80
CA ASN A 39 4.28 19.04 -6.96
C ASN A 39 2.80 19.09 -7.36
N ALA A 40 2.37 18.22 -8.28
CA ALA A 40 0.95 18.11 -8.64
C ALA A 40 0.08 17.80 -7.42
N LEU A 41 0.49 16.85 -6.57
CA LEU A 41 -0.23 16.52 -5.34
C LEU A 41 -0.28 17.67 -4.33
N LEU A 42 0.70 18.57 -4.35
CA LEU A 42 0.77 19.72 -3.44
C LEU A 42 -0.01 20.94 -3.95
N GLN A 43 -0.14 21.10 -5.27
CA GLN A 43 -0.76 22.27 -5.88
C GLN A 43 -2.22 22.03 -6.28
N ASP A 44 -2.64 20.78 -6.47
CA ASP A 44 -3.99 20.39 -6.86
C ASP A 44 -4.73 19.74 -5.69
N ASP A 45 -5.58 20.53 -5.02
CA ASP A 45 -6.40 20.08 -3.89
C ASP A 45 -7.38 18.96 -4.26
N ALA A 46 -7.87 18.95 -5.51
CA ALA A 46 -8.79 17.91 -5.97
C ALA A 46 -8.05 16.58 -6.14
N LEU A 47 -6.88 16.60 -6.79
CA LEU A 47 -6.01 15.43 -6.90
C LEU A 47 -5.55 14.93 -5.53
N ASN A 48 -5.18 15.84 -4.63
CA ASN A 48 -4.80 15.50 -3.26
C ASN A 48 -5.95 14.77 -2.52
N SER A 49 -7.15 15.33 -2.61
CA SER A 49 -8.36 14.77 -1.99
C SER A 49 -8.72 13.41 -2.57
N GLU A 50 -8.62 13.25 -3.90
CA GLU A 50 -8.84 11.97 -4.58
C GLU A 50 -7.86 10.91 -4.07
N LYS A 51 -6.57 11.23 -3.98
CA LYS A 51 -5.55 10.29 -3.45
C LYS A 51 -5.77 9.93 -2.00
N ARG A 52 -6.19 10.88 -1.16
CA ARG A 52 -6.57 10.58 0.23
C ARG A 52 -7.76 9.63 0.31
N ALA A 53 -8.77 9.83 -0.53
CA ALA A 53 -9.94 8.96 -0.60
C ALA A 53 -9.56 7.53 -1.05
N GLN A 54 -8.67 7.41 -2.05
CA GLN A 54 -8.15 6.11 -2.51
C GLN A 54 -7.35 5.38 -1.41
N LEU A 55 -6.65 6.12 -0.54
CA LEU A 55 -5.85 5.55 0.55
C LEU A 55 -6.67 5.24 1.81
N LEU A 56 -7.87 5.81 1.97
CA LEU A 56 -8.70 5.66 3.17
C LEU A 56 -8.96 4.18 3.57
N PRO A 57 -9.27 3.26 2.64
CA PRO A 57 -9.52 1.85 2.98
C PRO A 57 -8.30 1.11 3.51
N LEU A 58 -7.08 1.62 3.27
CA LEU A 58 -5.83 0.94 3.65
C LEU A 58 -5.75 0.71 5.17
N ALA A 59 -6.22 1.66 5.97
CA ALA A 59 -6.19 1.56 7.43
C ALA A 59 -7.00 0.36 7.95
N ASP A 60 -8.16 0.10 7.35
CA ASP A 60 -9.02 -1.01 7.72
C ASP A 60 -8.40 -2.36 7.32
N VAL A 61 -7.82 -2.43 6.11
CA VAL A 61 -7.18 -3.65 5.61
C VAL A 61 -5.94 -4.01 6.43
N LEU A 62 -5.14 -3.01 6.81
CA LEU A 62 -3.94 -3.22 7.64
C LEU A 62 -4.23 -3.48 9.13
N GLY A 63 -5.51 -3.53 9.52
CA GLY A 63 -5.94 -3.99 10.84
C GLY A 63 -6.31 -2.92 11.86
N GLY A 64 -6.39 -1.65 11.45
CA GLY A 64 -6.83 -0.53 12.30
C GLY A 64 -5.96 -0.31 13.55
N ALA A 65 -6.28 0.74 14.32
CA ALA A 65 -5.48 1.14 15.50
C ALA A 65 -5.59 0.19 16.72
N GLY A 66 -6.34 -0.91 16.62
CA GLY A 66 -6.74 -1.71 17.78
C GLY A 66 -5.81 -2.87 18.16
N GLN A 67 -5.07 -3.44 17.21
CA GLN A 67 -4.23 -4.62 17.46
C GLN A 67 -3.06 -4.66 16.48
N SER A 68 -1.85 -5.00 16.97
CA SER A 68 -0.69 -5.08 16.07
C SER A 68 -0.90 -6.21 15.02
N PRO A 69 -0.42 -6.05 13.78
CA PRO A 69 -0.51 -7.10 12.76
C PRO A 69 0.05 -8.44 13.23
N ALA A 70 1.13 -8.43 14.03
CA ALA A 70 1.74 -9.63 14.59
C ALA A 70 0.81 -10.35 15.57
N THR A 71 0.13 -9.60 16.45
CA THR A 71 -0.83 -10.17 17.41
C THR A 71 -2.01 -10.80 16.68
N ARG A 72 -2.58 -10.10 15.68
CA ARG A 72 -3.68 -10.62 14.86
C ARG A 72 -3.27 -11.89 14.10
N ALA A 73 -2.07 -11.91 13.53
CA ALA A 73 -1.53 -13.10 12.85
C ALA A 73 -1.38 -14.28 13.83
N ALA A 74 -0.86 -14.04 15.03
CA ALA A 74 -0.72 -15.08 16.05
C ALA A 74 -2.07 -15.68 16.47
N GLU A 75 -3.12 -14.87 16.59
CA GLU A 75 -4.48 -15.34 16.90
C GLU A 75 -5.07 -16.20 15.78
N ILE A 76 -4.87 -15.81 14.51
CA ILE A 76 -5.28 -16.58 13.34
C ILE A 76 -4.55 -17.93 13.30
N ILE A 77 -3.23 -17.94 13.52
CA ILE A 77 -2.44 -19.17 13.56
C ILE A 77 -2.94 -20.08 14.70
N ARG A 78 -3.18 -19.51 15.88
CA ARG A 78 -3.71 -20.26 17.04
C ARG A 78 -5.07 -20.89 16.73
N SER A 79 -5.99 -20.16 16.09
CA SER A 79 -7.31 -20.70 15.75
C SER A 79 -7.23 -21.82 14.72
N LEU A 80 -6.36 -21.69 13.71
CA LEU A 80 -6.11 -22.73 12.72
C LEU A 80 -5.54 -24.01 13.35
N ILE A 81 -4.64 -23.88 14.33
CA ILE A 81 -4.07 -25.03 15.05
C ILE A 81 -5.12 -25.74 15.92
N GLN A 82 -6.09 -25.00 16.48
CA GLN A 82 -7.12 -25.57 17.35
C GLN A 82 -8.27 -26.26 16.59
N GLN A 83 -8.39 -26.03 15.28
CA GLN A 83 -9.43 -26.60 14.41
C GLN A 83 -8.97 -27.89 13.69
N GLY A 84 -7.68 -28.23 13.74
CA GLY A 84 -7.11 -29.47 13.21
C GLY A 84 -6.83 -30.48 14.32
#